data_AF-A0A524B5N8-F1
#
_entry.id   AF-A0A524B5N8-F1
#
_cell.length_a   1.000
_cell.length_b   1.000
_cell.length_c   1.000
_cell.angle_alpha   90.00
_cell.angle_beta   90.00
_cell.angle_gamma   90.00
#
_symmetry.space_group_name_H-M   'P 1'
#
loop_
_entity.id
_entity.type
_entity.pdbx_description
1 polymer ?
#
loop_
_entity_poly.entity_id
_entity_poly.type
_entity_poly.pdbx_seq_one_letter_code
_entity_poly.pdbx_strand_id
1 'polypeptide(L)' 'MEALPPYSWPEVATKKDLEETRSALSSQLRLEISGLRAEFHSLMRTQLIQISTIFSIINASMVAVLQFGR' A
#
# COMPACT_ATOMS: atom_id res chain seq x y z
N MET A 1 -39.62 41.48 1.04
CA MET A 1 -38.24 41.44 0.54
C MET A 1 -37.68 40.10 0.96
N GLU A 2 -37.39 39.20 0.00
CA GLU A 2 -36.69 37.95 0.32
C GLU A 2 -35.31 38.29 0.88
N ALA A 3 -34.98 37.74 2.04
CA ALA A 3 -33.67 37.92 2.65
C ALA A 3 -32.63 37.29 1.71
N LEU A 4 -31.60 38.05 1.35
CA LEU A 4 -30.48 37.49 0.63
C LEU A 4 -29.92 36.32 1.45
N PRO A 5 -29.57 35.19 0.80
CA PRO A 5 -29.01 34.05 1.50
C PRO A 5 -27.74 34.50 2.27
N PRO A 6 -27.46 33.92 3.44
CA PRO A 6 -26.41 34.40 4.36
C PRO A 6 -24.98 34.18 3.86
N TYR A 7 -24.79 33.61 2.66
CA TYR A 7 -23.51 33.25 2.09
C TYR A 7 -23.03 34.33 1.12
N SER A 8 -21.74 34.68 1.20
CA SER A 8 -21.13 35.59 0.23
C SER A 8 -20.65 34.79 -1.01
N TRP A 9 -20.78 35.36 -2.22
CA TRP A 9 -20.31 34.70 -3.47
C TRP A 9 -18.86 34.18 -3.43
N PRO A 10 -17.90 34.83 -2.71
CA PRO A 10 -16.54 34.31 -2.53
C PRO A 10 -16.43 33.02 -1.70
N GLU A 11 -17.43 32.70 -0.88
CA GLU A 11 -17.45 31.47 -0.05
C GLU A 11 -17.95 30.25 -0.83
N VAL A 12 -18.53 30.47 -2.02
CA VAL A 12 -19.01 29.39 -2.87
C VAL A 12 -17.83 28.80 -3.62
N ALA A 13 -17.52 27.55 -3.32
CA ALA A 13 -16.47 26.80 -4.02
C ALA A 13 -16.69 26.87 -5.53
N THR A 14 -15.66 27.33 -6.23
CA THR A 14 -15.67 27.45 -7.68
C THR A 14 -15.30 26.12 -8.31
N LYS A 15 -15.55 26.01 -9.62
CA LYS A 15 -15.09 24.86 -10.42
C LYS A 15 -13.59 24.64 -10.29
N LYS A 16 -12.80 25.71 -10.17
CA LYS A 16 -11.34 25.64 -10.02
C LYS A 16 -10.95 24.99 -8.70
N ASP A 17 -11.61 25.35 -7.60
CA ASP A 17 -11.35 24.77 -6.27
C ASP A 17 -11.65 23.27 -6.26
N LEU A 18 -12.72 22.85 -6.97
CA LEU A 18 -13.05 21.44 -7.16
C LEU A 18 -12.02 20.69 -8.01
N GLU A 19 -11.45 21.33 -9.04
CA GLU A 19 -10.40 20.74 -9.87
C GLU A 19 -9.09 20.59 -9.09
N GLU A 20 -8.72 21.58 -8.29
CA GLU A 20 -7.53 21.56 -7.44
C GLU A 20 -7.64 20.48 -6.37
N THR A 21 -8.78 20.42 -5.66
CA THR A 21 -9.03 19.37 -4.65
C THR A 21 -9.07 17.98 -5.26
N ARG A 22 -9.69 17.81 -6.43
CA ARG A 22 -9.67 16.53 -7.17
C ARG A 22 -8.25 16.12 -7.56
N SER A 23 -7.45 17.05 -8.04
CA SER A 23 -6.06 16.80 -8.42
C SER A 23 -5.21 16.39 -7.21
N ALA A 24 -5.34 17.13 -6.10
CA ALA A 24 -4.67 16.82 -4.85
C ALA A 24 -5.05 15.43 -4.32
N LEU A 25 -6.35 15.11 -4.28
CA LEU A 25 -6.83 13.80 -3.85
C LEU A 25 -6.32 12.67 -4.77
N SER A 26 -6.33 12.88 -6.09
CA SER A 26 -5.81 11.89 -7.04
C SER A 26 -4.32 11.64 -6.83
N SER A 27 -3.54 12.69 -6.56
CA SER A 27 -2.12 12.56 -6.24
C SER A 27 -1.88 11.80 -4.94
N GLN A 28 -2.62 12.12 -3.88
CA GLN A 28 -2.52 11.44 -2.58
C GLN A 28 -2.84 9.94 -2.71
N LEU A 29 -3.95 9.60 -3.39
CA LEU A 29 -4.32 8.20 -3.63
C LEU A 29 -3.24 7.44 -4.41
N ARG A 30 -2.62 8.07 -5.42
CA ARG A 30 -1.52 7.44 -6.17
C ARG A 30 -0.32 7.16 -5.28
N LEU A 31 0.03 8.08 -4.38
CA LEU A 31 1.12 7.90 -3.43
C LEU A 31 0.81 6.78 -2.43
N GLU A 32 -0.39 6.75 -1.86
CA GLU A 32 -0.81 5.68 -0.94
C GLU A 32 -0.79 4.31 -1.61
N ILE A 33 -1.34 4.18 -2.83
CA ILE A 33 -1.31 2.92 -3.59
C ILE A 33 0.12 2.50 -3.89
N SER A 34 1.00 3.45 -4.23
CA SER A 34 2.41 3.16 -4.47
C SER A 34 3.11 2.69 -3.19
N GLY A 35 2.81 3.30 -2.04
CA GLY A 35 3.31 2.89 -0.73
C GLY A 35 2.87 1.47 -0.38
N LEU A 36 1.57 1.19 -0.47
CA LEU A 36 1.02 -0.14 -0.22
C LEU A 36 1.63 -1.22 -1.12
N ARG A 37 1.86 -0.91 -2.40
CA ARG A 37 2.55 -1.83 -3.32
C ARG A 37 3.99 -2.11 -2.90
N ALA A 38 4.72 -1.10 -2.44
CA ALA A 38 6.09 -1.26 -1.97
C ALA A 38 6.14 -2.10 -0.68
N GLU A 39 5.24 -1.83 0.27
CA GLU A 39 5.10 -2.61 1.50
C GLU A 39 4.75 -4.07 1.21
N PHE A 40 3.77 -4.30 0.34
CA PHE A 40 3.40 -5.65 -0.08
C PHE A 40 4.56 -6.39 -0.74
N HIS A 41 5.30 -5.73 -1.63
CA HIS A 41 6.47 -6.32 -2.27
C HIS A 41 7.54 -6.69 -1.25
N SER A 42 7.81 -5.81 -0.28
CA SER A 42 8.77 -6.05 0.80
C SER A 42 8.37 -7.25 1.67
N LEU A 43 7.09 -7.32 2.05
CA LEU A 43 6.54 -8.43 2.81
C LEU A 43 6.67 -9.74 2.04
N MET A 44 6.25 -9.77 0.77
CA MET A 44 6.36 -10.95 -0.08
C MET A 44 7.81 -11.42 -0.23
N ARG A 45 8.75 -10.50 -0.45
CA ARG A 45 10.17 -10.82 -0.51
C ARG A 45 10.66 -11.48 0.78
N THR A 46 10.27 -10.93 1.93
CA THR A 46 10.64 -11.46 3.25
C THR A 46 10.08 -12.87 3.45
N GLN A 47 8.81 -13.07 3.12
CA GLN A 47 8.14 -14.38 3.22
C GLN A 47 8.80 -15.42 2.31
N LEU A 48 9.14 -15.07 1.07
CA LEU A 48 9.84 -15.98 0.16
C LEU A 48 11.23 -16.40 0.67
N ILE A 49 11.98 -15.47 1.27
CA ILE A 49 13.28 -15.77 1.90
C ILE A 49 13.09 -16.73 3.09
N GLN A 50 12.08 -16.50 3.93
CA GLN A 50 11.77 -17.38 5.05
C GLN A 50 11.42 -18.79 4.58
N ILE A 51 10.55 -18.91 3.57
CA ILE A 51 10.17 -20.20 2.97
C ILE A 51 11.40 -20.91 2.39
N SER A 52 12.25 -20.20 1.65
CA SER A 52 13.49 -20.77 1.09
C SER A 52 14.44 -21.28 2.18
N THR A 53 14.56 -20.55 3.28
CA THR A 53 15.35 -20.97 4.44
C THR A 53 14.77 -22.25 5.07
N ILE A 54 13.45 -22.31 5.27
CA ILE A 54 12.77 -23.48 5.81
C ILE A 54 13.00 -24.71 4.91
N PHE A 55 12.85 -24.56 3.59
CA PHE A 55 13.12 -25.65 2.65
C PHE A 55 14.57 -26.13 2.72
N SER A 56 15.52 -25.21 2.87
CA SER A 56 16.94 -25.56 3.01
C SER A 56 17.21 -26.35 4.29
N ILE A 57 16.59 -25.96 5.41
CA ILE A 57 16.68 -26.67 6.69
C ILE A 57 16.09 -28.07 6.57
N ILE A 58 14.90 -28.21 5.97
CA ILE A 58 14.25 -29.51 5.76
C ILE A 58 15.11 -30.42 4.89
N ASN A 59 15.67 -29.89 3.81
CA ASN A 59 16.53 -30.69 2.93
C ASN A 59 17.79 -31.17 3.67
N ALA A 60 18.44 -30.30 4.44
CA ALA A 60 19.61 -30.66 5.23
C ALA A 60 19.28 -31.72 6.29
N SER A 61 18.13 -31.60 6.98
CA SER A 61 17.72 -32.58 7.97
C SER A 61 17.37 -33.94 7.36
N MET A 62 16.70 -33.96 6.20
CA MET A 62 16.43 -35.20 5.45
C MET A 62 17.72 -35.90 5.06
N VAL A 63 18.70 -35.17 4.52
CA VAL A 63 20.01 -35.73 4.17
C VAL A 63 20.72 -36.29 5.40
N ALA A 64 20.72 -35.56 6.52
CA ALA A 64 21.33 -36.03 7.76
C ALA A 64 20.69 -37.33 8.28
N VAL A 65 19.36 -37.43 8.25
CA VAL A 65 18.65 -38.66 8.64
C VAL A 65 19.04 -39.84 7.74
N LEU A 66 19.15 -39.63 6.42
CA LEU A 66 19.55 -40.68 5.49
C LEU A 66 21.01 -41.12 5.67
N GLN A 67 21.90 -40.20 6.04
CA GLN A 67 23.33 -40.47 6.19
C GLN A 67 23.70 -41.07 7.55
N PHE A 68 23.05 -40.64 8.63
CA PHE A 68 23.42 -40.98 10.01
C PHE A 68 22.36 -41.78 10.76
N GLY A 69 21.18 -42.04 10.15
CA GLY A 69 20.09 -42.81 10.76
C GLY A 69 20.16 -44.32 10.50
N ARG A 70 21.32 -44.85 10.10
CA ARG A 70 21.60 -46.29 9.98
C ARG A 70 22.46 -46.79 11.12
#